data_AF-A0A9X4KJI0-F1
#
_entry.id   AF-A0A9X4KJI0-F1
#
_cell.length_a   1.000
_cell.length_b   1.000
_cell.length_c   1.000
_cell.angle_alpha   90.00
_cell.angle_beta   90.00
_cell.angle_gamma   90.00
#
_symmetry.space_group_name_H-M   'P 1'
#
loop_
_entity.id
_entity.type
_entity.pdbx_description
1 polymer ?
#
loop_
_entity_poly.entity_id
_entity_poly.type
_entity_poly.pdbx_seq_one_letter_code
_entity_poly.pdbx_strand_id
1 'polypeptide(L)'
;MTRELDLETALYAFSSDDRTGIRREALASHADGVIAGSLTSARAGGVSFTLALEGRTERFTSTADPATGVLSFAGRATETMHSDGQCGVRAEGRVQVVARGGRVTARGGRLVVEGADEAWIYVAASTDYDREGEAWRTECAAAVERAAAKGYAKVREDHVADYRTLFGRVEATLGDASESGVLPTDERMSRLREGADDPGLFALFFQYGRYLTIAGSRADSALPLHLQGIWNDGEANRMAWSCDYHLDINTEMNYFPTEAANLADCHLPLLRYVERLAEAGRRTARDFYGAPGWVAHVFSNAWGFTAPGWHYSWGAERDGRAVAGRAAPRPLRIRARRRLPAAKRVPGA
;
A
#
# COMPACT_ATOMS: atom_id res chain seq x y z
N MET A 1 -20.64 -5.41 -19.09
CA MET A 1 -19.32 -5.64 -18.50
C MET A 1 -19.44 -5.35 -17.02
N THR A 2 -18.73 -6.09 -16.18
CA THR A 2 -18.74 -5.87 -14.74
C THR A 2 -17.32 -5.67 -14.25
N ARG A 3 -17.18 -4.81 -13.23
CA ARG A 3 -15.94 -4.63 -12.47
C ARG A 3 -16.30 -4.53 -10.99
N GLU A 4 -15.52 -5.18 -10.15
CA GLU A 4 -15.75 -5.19 -8.71
C GLU A 4 -14.43 -5.24 -7.95
N LEU A 5 -14.48 -4.70 -6.74
CA LEU A 5 -13.47 -4.91 -5.71
C LEU A 5 -14.21 -5.57 -4.54
N ASP A 6 -13.95 -6.86 -4.32
CA ASP A 6 -14.53 -7.60 -3.21
C ASP A 6 -13.73 -7.31 -1.94
N LEU A 7 -14.35 -6.64 -0.97
CA LEU A 7 -13.71 -6.30 0.29
C LEU A 7 -13.50 -7.50 1.21
N GLU A 8 -14.22 -8.61 1.03
CA GLU A 8 -14.02 -9.82 1.85
C GLU A 8 -12.78 -10.62 1.47
N THR A 9 -12.35 -10.48 0.22
CA THR A 9 -11.22 -11.22 -0.35
C THR A 9 -10.08 -10.33 -0.80
N ALA A 10 -10.29 -9.01 -0.86
CA ALA A 10 -9.37 -8.02 -1.43
C ALA A 10 -8.95 -8.38 -2.86
N LEU A 11 -9.92 -8.81 -3.67
CA LEU A 11 -9.74 -9.17 -5.08
C LEU A 11 -10.42 -8.14 -5.97
N TYR A 12 -9.69 -7.63 -6.95
CA TYR A 12 -10.30 -6.96 -8.09
C TYR A 12 -10.73 -8.00 -9.12
N ALA A 13 -11.94 -7.89 -9.64
CA ALA A 13 -12.41 -8.71 -10.75
C ALA A 13 -13.04 -7.88 -11.86
N PHE A 14 -12.89 -8.36 -13.09
CA PHE A 14 -13.52 -7.80 -14.29
C PHE A 14 -14.05 -8.94 -15.16
N SER A 15 -15.25 -8.78 -15.71
CA SER A 15 -15.80 -9.67 -16.73
C SER A 15 -16.36 -8.87 -17.90
N SER A 16 -16.05 -9.29 -19.13
CA SER A 16 -16.73 -8.81 -20.32
C SER A 16 -17.99 -9.66 -20.61
N ASP A 17 -19.00 -9.03 -21.21
CA ASP A 17 -20.28 -9.68 -21.55
C ASP A 17 -20.36 -10.00 -23.05
N ASP A 18 -19.26 -9.81 -23.77
CA ASP A 18 -19.16 -10.12 -25.18
C ASP A 18 -18.81 -11.60 -25.40
N ARG A 19 -18.77 -12.03 -26.67
CA ARG A 19 -18.49 -13.42 -27.03
C ARG A 19 -17.08 -13.88 -26.64
N THR A 20 -16.15 -12.96 -26.37
CA THR A 20 -14.79 -13.33 -25.93
C THR A 20 -14.77 -13.75 -24.46
N GLY A 21 -15.71 -13.26 -23.65
CA GLY A 21 -15.89 -13.64 -22.25
C GLY A 21 -14.59 -13.52 -21.45
N ILE A 22 -13.87 -12.40 -21.63
CA ILE A 22 -12.62 -12.13 -20.94
C ILE A 22 -12.90 -11.90 -19.46
N ARG A 23 -12.20 -12.64 -18.60
CA ARG A 23 -12.20 -12.40 -17.16
C ARG A 23 -10.81 -12.02 -16.70
N ARG A 24 -10.73 -11.06 -15.79
CA ARG A 24 -9.50 -10.64 -15.12
C ARG A 24 -9.72 -10.67 -13.63
N GLU A 25 -8.76 -11.21 -12.91
CA GLU A 25 -8.69 -11.11 -11.44
C GLU A 25 -7.31 -10.52 -11.08
N ALA A 26 -7.24 -9.65 -10.08
CA ALA A 26 -5.98 -9.07 -9.62
C ALA A 26 -5.96 -8.87 -8.10
N LEU A 27 -4.78 -9.04 -7.51
CA LEU A 27 -4.54 -8.93 -6.08
C LEU A 27 -3.11 -8.45 -5.79
N ALA A 28 -2.89 -7.91 -4.59
CA ALA A 28 -1.58 -7.60 -4.05
C ALA A 28 -1.33 -8.47 -2.81
N SER A 29 -0.64 -9.60 -3.00
CA SER A 29 -0.42 -10.60 -1.95
C SER A 29 0.70 -10.15 -1.03
N HIS A 30 0.34 -9.85 0.23
CA HIS A 30 1.31 -9.66 1.31
C HIS A 30 2.06 -10.97 1.61
N ALA A 31 1.34 -12.09 1.62
CA ALA A 31 1.90 -13.42 1.91
C ALA A 31 3.00 -13.85 0.93
N ASP A 32 2.89 -13.44 -0.34
CA ASP A 32 3.84 -13.81 -1.40
C ASP A 32 4.77 -12.67 -1.83
N GLY A 33 4.50 -11.43 -1.41
CA GLY A 33 5.27 -10.25 -1.78
C GLY A 33 5.18 -9.89 -3.26
N VAL A 34 4.01 -10.11 -3.89
CA VAL A 34 3.78 -9.84 -5.32
C VAL A 34 2.40 -9.24 -5.58
N ILE A 35 2.30 -8.40 -6.61
CA ILE A 35 1.03 -8.16 -7.31
C ILE A 35 0.84 -9.29 -8.31
N ALA A 36 -0.31 -9.95 -8.27
CA ALA A 36 -0.64 -11.06 -9.15
C ALA A 36 -1.94 -10.77 -9.90
N GLY A 37 -1.96 -11.13 -11.19
CA GLY A 37 -3.16 -11.06 -12.02
C GLY A 37 -3.37 -12.33 -12.83
N SER A 38 -4.62 -12.71 -13.03
CA SER A 38 -5.02 -13.78 -13.95
C SER A 38 -5.93 -13.24 -15.03
N LEU A 39 -5.71 -13.67 -16.27
CA LEU A 39 -6.53 -13.37 -17.43
C LEU A 39 -6.98 -14.68 -18.07
N THR A 40 -8.28 -14.82 -18.30
CA THR A 40 -8.88 -15.99 -18.95
C THR A 40 -9.86 -15.55 -20.03
N SER A 41 -10.18 -16.45 -20.95
CA SER A 41 -11.21 -16.26 -21.99
C SER A 41 -12.18 -17.44 -21.99
N ALA A 42 -13.43 -17.19 -22.41
CA ALA A 42 -14.39 -18.26 -22.69
C ALA A 42 -14.01 -19.11 -23.92
N ARG A 43 -13.09 -18.62 -24.77
CA ARG A 43 -12.60 -19.33 -25.96
C ARG A 43 -11.19 -19.87 -25.70
N ALA A 44 -10.97 -21.14 -26.08
CA ALA A 44 -9.63 -21.72 -26.09
C ALA A 44 -8.68 -20.90 -26.99
N GLY A 45 -7.49 -20.61 -26.49
CA GLY A 45 -6.52 -19.71 -27.11
C GLY A 45 -7.00 -18.26 -27.24
N GLY A 46 -8.00 -17.84 -26.46
CA GLY A 46 -8.64 -16.53 -26.56
C GLY A 46 -7.88 -15.38 -25.89
N VAL A 47 -6.81 -15.66 -25.15
CA VAL A 47 -6.00 -14.64 -24.45
C VAL A 47 -4.77 -14.30 -25.30
N SER A 48 -4.74 -13.07 -25.81
CA SER A 48 -3.55 -12.51 -26.47
C SER A 48 -3.43 -11.02 -26.11
N PHE A 49 -2.24 -10.60 -25.71
CA PHE A 49 -1.98 -9.21 -25.34
C PHE A 49 -0.49 -8.88 -25.40
N THR A 50 -0.17 -7.59 -25.40
CA THR A 50 1.19 -7.08 -25.24
C THR A 50 1.29 -6.32 -23.92
N LEU A 51 2.31 -6.63 -23.12
CA LEU A 51 2.63 -5.98 -21.86
C LEU A 51 3.95 -5.22 -22.02
N ALA A 52 3.94 -3.96 -21.58
CA ALA A 52 5.12 -3.09 -21.53
C ALA A 52 5.09 -2.27 -20.24
N LEU A 53 6.26 -1.82 -19.78
CA LEU A 53 6.38 -0.84 -18.70
C LEU A 53 6.95 0.47 -19.25
N GLU A 54 6.26 1.55 -18.95
CA GLU A 54 6.65 2.91 -19.31
C GLU A 54 7.01 3.69 -18.04
N GLY A 55 8.23 4.19 -17.98
CA GLY A 55 8.69 5.05 -16.90
C GLY A 55 8.22 6.48 -17.10
N ARG A 56 7.72 7.11 -16.03
CA ARG A 56 7.32 8.53 -16.04
C ARG A 56 8.41 9.47 -15.53
N THR A 57 9.64 8.96 -15.37
CA THR A 57 10.80 9.67 -14.81
C THR A 57 12.03 9.41 -15.66
N GLU A 58 12.94 10.38 -15.72
CA GLU A 58 14.17 10.30 -16.52
C GLU A 58 15.10 9.14 -16.13
N ARG A 59 15.05 8.73 -14.85
CA ARG A 59 15.89 7.66 -14.30
C ARG A 59 15.13 6.33 -14.18
N PHE A 60 14.41 5.95 -15.23
CA PHE A 60 13.73 4.66 -15.33
C PHE A 60 14.13 3.94 -16.61
N THR A 61 14.42 2.64 -16.50
CA THR A 61 14.67 1.77 -17.64
C THR A 61 13.90 0.47 -17.49
N SER A 62 13.47 -0.10 -18.61
CA SER A 62 12.86 -1.43 -18.65
C SER A 62 13.44 -2.26 -19.79
N THR A 63 13.58 -3.56 -19.56
CA THR A 63 14.09 -4.52 -20.55
C THR A 63 13.27 -5.80 -20.48
N ALA A 64 13.04 -6.42 -21.63
CA ALA A 64 12.38 -7.72 -21.70
C ALA A 64 13.37 -8.75 -22.24
N ASP A 65 13.59 -9.82 -21.49
CA ASP A 65 14.54 -10.88 -21.82
C ASP A 65 13.86 -11.97 -22.66
N PRO A 66 14.29 -12.17 -23.93
CA PRO A 66 13.74 -13.20 -24.80
C PRO A 66 14.00 -14.63 -24.34
N ALA A 67 15.06 -14.88 -23.57
CA ALA A 67 15.40 -16.22 -23.11
C ALA A 67 14.50 -16.68 -21.96
N THR A 68 14.12 -15.75 -21.08
CA THR A 68 13.34 -16.07 -19.88
C THR A 68 11.86 -15.67 -19.99
N GLY A 69 11.50 -14.80 -20.94
CA GLY A 69 10.14 -14.26 -21.05
C GLY A 69 9.79 -13.31 -19.90
N VAL A 70 10.80 -12.69 -19.29
CA VAL A 70 10.65 -11.83 -18.12
C VAL A 70 11.01 -10.40 -18.45
N LEU A 71 10.22 -9.46 -17.94
CA LEU A 71 10.49 -8.02 -18.03
C LEU A 71 11.07 -7.53 -16.70
N SER A 72 12.15 -6.76 -16.76
CA SER A 72 12.78 -6.13 -15.60
C SER A 72 12.72 -4.62 -15.75
N PHE A 73 12.68 -3.92 -14.63
CA PHE A 73 12.85 -2.47 -14.62
C PHE A 73 13.74 -2.03 -13.47
N ALA A 74 14.46 -0.94 -13.70
CA ALA A 74 15.26 -0.26 -12.70
C ALA A 74 14.85 1.22 -12.67
N GLY A 75 14.77 1.76 -11.46
CA GLY A 75 14.39 3.15 -11.21
C GLY A 75 15.31 3.83 -10.21
N ARG A 76 15.38 5.16 -10.24
CA ARG A 76 15.94 5.95 -9.16
C ARG A 76 15.06 7.17 -8.90
N ALA A 77 14.44 7.19 -7.73
CA ALA A 77 13.72 8.35 -7.22
C ALA A 77 14.74 9.31 -6.58
N THR A 78 14.92 10.48 -7.17
CA THR A 78 15.74 11.58 -6.65
C THR A 78 14.90 12.85 -6.61
N GLU A 79 15.25 13.78 -5.73
CA GLU A 79 14.61 15.11 -5.66
C GLU A 79 15.68 16.21 -5.63
N THR A 80 15.34 17.43 -6.06
CA THR A 80 16.25 18.59 -6.16
C THR A 80 15.82 19.79 -5.31
N MET A 81 14.69 19.68 -4.62
CA MET A 81 14.13 20.73 -3.78
C MET A 81 14.86 20.84 -2.44
N HIS A 82 15.23 19.70 -1.84
CA HIS A 82 15.92 19.60 -0.55
C HIS A 82 17.20 18.75 -0.61
N SER A 83 17.65 18.42 -1.82
CA SER A 83 18.77 17.52 -2.10
C SER A 83 19.54 17.98 -3.35
N ASP A 84 20.71 17.38 -3.58
CA ASP A 84 21.61 17.66 -4.71
C ASP A 84 21.17 16.99 -6.04
N GLY A 85 19.99 16.37 -6.09
CA GLY A 85 19.52 15.59 -7.23
C GLY A 85 20.23 14.24 -7.42
N GLN A 86 21.10 13.86 -6.49
CA GLN A 86 21.80 12.58 -6.46
C GLN A 86 21.37 11.72 -5.26
N CYS A 87 20.98 12.32 -4.12
CA CYS A 87 20.42 11.53 -3.02
C CYS A 87 18.98 11.08 -3.31
N GLY A 88 18.64 9.86 -2.90
CA GLY A 88 17.34 9.27 -3.18
C GLY A 88 17.31 7.76 -2.98
N VAL A 89 16.33 7.12 -3.59
CA VAL A 89 16.06 5.67 -3.47
C VAL A 89 16.17 5.01 -4.84
N ARG A 90 16.86 3.89 -4.92
CA ARG A 90 16.88 3.01 -6.09
C ARG A 90 15.77 1.98 -5.98
N ALA A 91 15.25 1.58 -7.13
CA ALA A 91 14.24 0.54 -7.24
C ALA A 91 14.65 -0.47 -8.31
N GLU A 92 14.37 -1.74 -8.06
CA GLU A 92 14.48 -2.84 -9.02
C GLU A 92 13.13 -3.55 -9.01
N GLY A 93 12.69 -4.01 -10.17
CA GLY A 93 11.45 -4.77 -10.25
C GLY A 93 11.43 -5.75 -11.40
N ARG A 94 10.54 -6.73 -11.25
CA ARG A 94 10.43 -7.89 -12.12
C ARG A 94 8.97 -8.13 -12.45
N VAL A 95 8.70 -8.45 -13.71
CA VAL A 95 7.39 -8.86 -14.24
C VAL A 95 7.55 -10.16 -14.99
N GLN A 96 6.94 -11.23 -14.49
CA GLN A 96 6.92 -12.53 -15.16
C GLN A 96 5.51 -12.85 -15.64
N VAL A 97 5.41 -13.34 -16.87
CA VAL A 97 4.15 -13.79 -17.45
C VAL A 97 4.21 -15.29 -17.70
N VAL A 98 3.22 -16.02 -17.21
CA VAL A 98 3.06 -17.46 -17.44
C VAL A 98 1.82 -17.67 -18.30
N ALA A 99 1.98 -18.26 -19.48
CA ALA A 99 0.87 -18.58 -20.38
C ALA A 99 0.59 -20.10 -20.39
N ARG A 100 -0.67 -20.48 -20.29
CA ARG A 100 -1.16 -21.85 -20.46
C ARG A 100 -1.85 -21.98 -21.82
N GLY A 101 -1.50 -23.01 -22.58
CA GLY A 101 -2.07 -23.26 -23.92
C GLY A 101 -1.53 -22.37 -25.05
N GLY A 102 -0.73 -21.34 -24.73
CA GLY A 102 -0.15 -20.39 -25.68
C GLY A 102 1.35 -20.19 -25.49
N ARG A 103 1.86 -19.05 -25.97
CA ARG A 103 3.29 -18.70 -25.87
C ARG A 103 3.48 -17.27 -25.36
N VAL A 104 4.56 -17.08 -24.60
CA VAL A 104 5.09 -15.75 -24.25
C VAL A 104 6.39 -15.52 -25.02
N THR A 105 6.53 -14.37 -25.67
CA THR A 105 7.77 -13.95 -26.32
C THR A 105 8.16 -12.54 -25.88
N ALA A 106 9.45 -12.23 -25.84
CA ALA A 106 9.91 -10.86 -25.64
C ALA A 106 10.30 -10.22 -26.97
N ARG A 107 9.72 -9.07 -27.31
CA ARG A 107 10.04 -8.33 -28.54
C ARG A 107 9.98 -6.83 -28.29
N GLY A 108 11.06 -6.13 -28.65
CA GLY A 108 11.11 -4.65 -28.59
C GLY A 108 10.88 -4.08 -27.18
N GLY A 109 11.40 -4.74 -26.14
CA GLY A 109 11.21 -4.33 -24.75
C GLY A 109 9.83 -4.65 -24.16
N ARG A 110 9.03 -5.48 -24.85
CA ARG A 110 7.67 -5.86 -24.45
C ARG A 110 7.56 -7.38 -24.34
N LEU A 111 6.62 -7.84 -23.52
CA LEU A 111 6.17 -9.23 -23.50
C LEU A 111 4.92 -9.36 -24.36
N VAL A 112 4.89 -10.35 -25.25
CA VAL A 112 3.77 -10.64 -26.14
C VAL A 112 3.26 -12.04 -25.78
N VAL A 113 1.98 -12.10 -25.36
CA VAL A 113 1.25 -13.34 -25.11
C VAL A 113 0.37 -13.62 -26.32
N GLU A 114 0.49 -14.81 -26.89
CA GLU A 114 -0.26 -15.23 -28.07
C GLU A 114 -0.96 -16.56 -27.83
N GLY A 115 -2.26 -16.60 -28.15
CA GLY A 115 -3.06 -17.82 -28.20
C GLY A 115 -3.16 -18.59 -26.87
N ALA A 116 -3.13 -17.91 -25.73
CA ALA A 116 -3.22 -18.57 -24.42
C ALA A 116 -4.69 -18.83 -24.02
N ASP A 117 -4.92 -19.90 -23.26
CA ASP A 117 -6.19 -20.15 -22.57
C ASP A 117 -6.29 -19.30 -21.29
N GLU A 118 -5.16 -19.18 -20.60
CA GLU A 118 -4.99 -18.45 -19.35
C GLU A 118 -3.59 -17.83 -19.32
N ALA A 119 -3.50 -16.60 -18.80
CA ALA A 119 -2.23 -15.94 -18.57
C ALA A 119 -2.17 -15.37 -17.16
N TRP A 120 -1.07 -15.63 -16.46
CA TRP A 120 -0.78 -15.08 -15.15
C TRP A 120 0.31 -14.04 -15.25
N ILE A 121 0.15 -12.94 -14.53
CA ILE A 121 1.10 -11.84 -14.47
C ILE A 121 1.50 -11.68 -13.01
N TYR A 122 2.80 -11.76 -12.73
CA TYR A 122 3.36 -11.50 -11.40
C TYR A 122 4.30 -10.31 -11.47
N VAL A 123 4.15 -9.38 -10.53
CA VAL A 123 4.96 -8.17 -10.43
C VAL A 123 5.49 -8.04 -9.00
N ALA A 124 6.78 -7.79 -8.86
CA ALA A 124 7.37 -7.36 -7.59
C ALA A 124 8.34 -6.21 -7.81
N ALA A 125 8.51 -5.39 -6.77
CA ALA A 125 9.48 -4.32 -6.73
C ALA A 125 10.13 -4.26 -5.34
N SER A 126 11.40 -3.89 -5.31
CA SER A 126 12.21 -3.72 -4.10
C SER A 126 13.01 -2.43 -4.21
N THR A 127 13.32 -1.81 -3.07
CA THR A 127 14.11 -0.58 -3.01
C THR A 127 15.26 -0.70 -2.02
N ASP A 128 16.25 0.20 -2.15
CA ASP A 128 17.33 0.36 -1.16
C ASP A 128 16.94 1.26 0.03
N TYR A 129 15.66 1.64 0.15
CA TYR A 129 15.21 2.51 1.23
C TYR A 129 15.44 1.84 2.60
N ASP A 130 16.29 2.46 3.42
CA ASP A 130 16.65 1.98 4.76
C ASP A 130 17.33 0.60 4.77
N ARG A 131 18.10 0.32 3.71
CA ARG A 131 18.80 -0.96 3.51
C ARG A 131 20.29 -0.74 3.32
N GLU A 132 21.09 -1.57 3.98
CA GLU A 132 22.52 -1.67 3.71
C GLU A 132 22.81 -2.81 2.71
N GLY A 133 23.80 -2.61 1.84
CA GLY A 133 24.22 -3.59 0.85
C GLY A 133 23.28 -3.72 -0.36
N GLU A 134 23.46 -4.80 -1.14
CA GLU A 134 22.84 -4.95 -2.47
C GLU A 134 21.84 -6.12 -2.54
N ALA A 135 21.51 -6.76 -1.41
CA ALA A 135 20.60 -7.91 -1.36
C ALA A 135 19.19 -7.58 -1.88
N TRP A 136 18.73 -6.35 -1.64
CA TRP A 136 17.43 -5.86 -2.09
C TRP A 136 17.22 -5.96 -3.61
N ARG A 137 18.29 -5.98 -4.41
CA ARG A 137 18.20 -6.05 -5.88
C ARG A 137 17.64 -7.36 -6.40
N THR A 138 17.84 -8.46 -5.69
CA THR A 138 17.44 -9.80 -6.15
C THR A 138 16.15 -10.29 -5.51
N GLU A 139 15.63 -9.57 -4.51
CA GLU A 139 14.41 -9.96 -3.78
C GLU A 139 13.16 -9.97 -4.66
N CYS A 140 12.98 -8.96 -5.51
CA CYS A 140 11.84 -8.89 -6.43
C CYS A 140 11.85 -10.05 -7.43
N ALA A 141 13.04 -10.43 -7.94
CA ALA A 141 13.18 -11.57 -8.84
C ALA A 141 12.80 -12.88 -8.13
N ALA A 142 13.34 -13.09 -6.93
CA ALA A 142 13.05 -14.29 -6.14
C ALA A 142 11.57 -14.39 -5.74
N ALA A 143 10.91 -13.26 -5.41
CA ALA A 143 9.48 -13.24 -5.10
C ALA A 143 8.62 -13.66 -6.29
N VAL A 144 8.89 -13.08 -7.46
CA VAL A 144 8.18 -13.39 -8.71
C VAL A 144 8.40 -14.85 -9.13
N GLU A 145 9.63 -15.37 -9.04
CA GLU A 145 9.94 -16.76 -9.38
C GLU A 145 9.21 -17.75 -8.46
N ARG A 146 9.18 -17.49 -7.14
CA ARG A 146 8.43 -18.32 -6.18
C ARG A 146 6.92 -18.28 -6.46
N ALA A 147 6.36 -17.10 -6.71
CA ALA A 147 4.94 -16.94 -7.01
C ALA A 147 4.56 -17.65 -8.32
N ALA A 148 5.38 -17.51 -9.37
CA ALA A 148 5.17 -18.18 -10.65
C ALA A 148 5.22 -19.71 -10.52
N ALA A 149 6.17 -20.25 -9.74
CA ALA A 149 6.26 -21.68 -9.46
C ALA A 149 5.08 -22.21 -8.63
N LYS A 150 4.57 -21.42 -7.69
CA LYS A 150 3.40 -21.72 -6.86
C LYS A 150 2.10 -21.71 -7.67
N GLY A 151 2.00 -20.81 -8.64
CA GLY A 151 0.84 -20.64 -9.52
C GLY A 151 -0.29 -19.82 -8.90
N TYR A 152 -1.14 -19.26 -9.76
CA TYR A 152 -2.04 -18.17 -9.38
C TYR A 152 -3.08 -18.59 -8.34
N ALA A 153 -3.68 -19.77 -8.51
CA ALA A 153 -4.69 -20.30 -7.59
C ALA A 153 -4.18 -20.39 -6.15
N LYS A 154 -2.91 -20.79 -5.96
CA LYS A 154 -2.32 -20.93 -4.63
C LYS A 154 -1.87 -19.57 -4.06
N VAL A 155 -1.34 -18.66 -4.87
CA VAL A 155 -1.08 -17.27 -4.47
C VAL A 155 -2.37 -16.57 -4.02
N ARG A 156 -3.47 -16.80 -4.74
CA ARG A 156 -4.81 -16.29 -4.38
C ARG A 156 -5.31 -16.86 -3.06
N GLU A 157 -5.17 -18.16 -2.85
CA GLU A 157 -5.54 -18.81 -1.59
C GLU A 157 -4.76 -18.23 -0.41
N ASP A 158 -3.43 -18.13 -0.54
CA ASP A 158 -2.54 -17.61 0.51
C ASP A 158 -2.85 -16.13 0.81
N HIS A 159 -3.11 -15.31 -0.22
CA HIS A 159 -3.56 -13.92 -0.09
C HIS A 159 -4.87 -13.81 0.70
N VAL A 160 -5.91 -14.56 0.31
CA VAL A 160 -7.22 -14.48 0.98
C VAL A 160 -7.12 -14.97 2.43
N ALA A 161 -6.34 -16.03 2.68
CA ALA A 161 -6.12 -16.55 4.02
C ALA A 161 -5.45 -15.50 4.91
N ASP A 162 -4.37 -14.87 4.43
CA ASP A 162 -3.67 -13.78 5.12
C ASP A 162 -4.59 -12.57 5.38
N TYR A 163 -5.23 -12.05 4.33
CA TYR A 163 -6.08 -10.87 4.41
C TYR A 163 -7.25 -11.05 5.38
N ARG A 164 -7.90 -12.23 5.37
CA ARG A 164 -9.03 -12.52 6.26
C ARG A 164 -8.65 -12.60 7.73
N THR A 165 -7.39 -12.85 8.08
CA THR A 165 -6.92 -12.76 9.48
C THR A 165 -7.11 -11.35 10.07
N LEU A 166 -7.14 -10.32 9.22
CA LEU A 166 -7.35 -8.92 9.59
C LEU A 166 -8.79 -8.47 9.30
N PHE A 167 -9.25 -8.66 8.06
CA PHE A 167 -10.56 -8.14 7.65
C PHE A 167 -11.71 -8.83 8.37
N GLY A 168 -11.65 -10.16 8.54
CA GLY A 168 -12.70 -10.96 9.19
C GLY A 168 -12.88 -10.73 10.69
N ARG A 169 -12.09 -9.84 11.32
CA ARG A 169 -12.21 -9.48 12.75
C ARG A 169 -13.43 -8.63 13.08
N VAL A 170 -14.02 -7.95 12.09
CA VAL A 170 -15.18 -7.07 12.26
C VAL A 170 -16.15 -7.29 11.12
N GLU A 171 -17.37 -7.66 11.47
CA GLU A 171 -18.53 -7.65 10.60
C GLU A 171 -19.37 -6.41 10.93
N ALA A 172 -19.90 -5.75 9.92
CA ALA A 172 -20.71 -4.55 10.09
C ALA A 172 -21.90 -4.60 9.14
N THR A 173 -23.09 -4.68 9.73
CA THR A 173 -24.37 -4.70 9.02
C THR A 173 -25.21 -3.56 9.59
N LEU A 174 -25.73 -2.71 8.71
CA LEU A 174 -26.61 -1.60 9.05
C LEU A 174 -27.86 -1.73 8.18
N GLY A 175 -29.03 -1.73 8.81
CA GLY A 175 -30.32 -1.95 8.15
C GLY A 175 -30.53 -3.38 7.64
N ASP A 176 -31.69 -3.60 7.04
CA ASP A 176 -32.02 -4.85 6.37
C ASP A 176 -31.45 -4.88 4.94
N ALA A 177 -31.37 -6.08 4.35
CA ALA A 177 -30.99 -6.23 2.95
C ALA A 177 -31.94 -5.44 2.05
N SER A 178 -31.41 -4.42 1.37
CA SER A 178 -32.17 -3.56 0.46
C SER A 178 -31.94 -3.95 -1.00
N GLU A 179 -32.91 -3.65 -1.85
CA GLU A 179 -32.76 -3.80 -3.31
C GLU A 179 -31.59 -2.96 -3.87
N SER A 180 -31.14 -1.93 -3.15
CA SER A 180 -29.96 -1.15 -3.53
C SER A 180 -28.66 -1.95 -3.52
N GLY A 181 -28.60 -3.07 -2.80
CA GLY A 181 -27.40 -3.92 -2.70
C GLY A 181 -26.95 -4.55 -4.02
N VAL A 182 -27.83 -4.64 -5.02
CA VAL A 182 -27.48 -5.16 -6.37
C VAL A 182 -27.07 -4.09 -7.36
N LEU A 183 -27.17 -2.80 -6.98
CA LEU A 183 -26.83 -1.69 -7.85
C LEU A 183 -25.33 -1.38 -7.82
N PRO A 184 -24.77 -0.87 -8.93
CA PRO A 184 -23.44 -0.28 -8.95
C PRO A 184 -23.27 0.80 -7.87
N THR A 185 -22.08 0.87 -7.26
CA THR A 185 -21.81 1.79 -6.15
C THR A 185 -22.02 3.27 -6.52
N ASP A 186 -21.74 3.66 -7.77
CA ASP A 186 -21.99 5.01 -8.29
C ASP A 186 -23.48 5.35 -8.36
N GLU A 187 -24.33 4.41 -8.76
CA GLU A 187 -25.79 4.58 -8.72
C GLU A 187 -26.31 4.69 -7.28
N ARG A 188 -25.83 3.84 -6.37
CA ARG A 188 -26.18 3.92 -4.94
C ARG A 188 -25.84 5.30 -4.36
N MET A 189 -24.65 5.82 -4.68
CA MET A 189 -24.22 7.16 -4.28
C MET A 189 -25.10 8.27 -4.91
N SER A 190 -25.54 8.11 -6.15
CA SER A 190 -26.47 9.08 -6.77
C SER A 190 -27.81 9.11 -6.05
N ARG A 191 -28.41 7.94 -5.79
CA ARG A 191 -29.68 7.82 -5.07
C ARG A 191 -29.60 8.36 -3.65
N LEU A 192 -28.48 8.13 -2.94
CA LEU A 192 -28.24 8.70 -1.62
C LEU A 192 -28.24 10.24 -1.65
N ARG A 193 -27.62 10.85 -2.67
CA ARG A 193 -27.64 12.32 -2.86
C ARG A 193 -29.03 12.86 -3.17
N GLU A 194 -29.88 12.05 -3.79
CA GLU A 194 -31.29 12.37 -4.07
C GLU A 194 -32.22 12.14 -2.86
N GLY A 195 -31.67 11.64 -1.74
CA GLY A 195 -32.39 11.47 -0.47
C GLY A 195 -32.90 10.06 -0.19
N ALA A 196 -32.52 9.06 -1.00
CA ALA A 196 -32.80 7.66 -0.68
C ALA A 196 -32.00 7.19 0.54
N ASP A 197 -32.56 6.27 1.33
CA ASP A 197 -31.84 5.63 2.42
C ASP A 197 -31.06 4.39 1.92
N ASP A 198 -29.81 4.27 2.34
CA ASP A 198 -28.96 3.11 2.05
C ASP A 198 -28.00 2.82 3.22
N PRO A 199 -28.52 2.24 4.33
CA PRO A 199 -27.71 1.90 5.49
C PRO A 199 -26.52 0.97 5.14
N GLY A 200 -26.71 0.08 4.18
CA GLY A 200 -25.68 -0.82 3.68
C GLY A 200 -24.51 -0.09 3.00
N LEU A 201 -24.73 1.09 2.43
CA LEU A 201 -23.66 1.91 1.82
C LEU A 201 -22.76 2.54 2.89
N PHE A 202 -23.31 2.89 4.05
CA PHE A 202 -22.51 3.35 5.20
C PHE A 202 -21.69 2.21 5.81
N ALA A 203 -22.27 1.01 5.91
CA ALA A 203 -21.53 -0.19 6.32
C ALA A 203 -20.40 -0.50 5.34
N LEU A 204 -20.66 -0.40 4.03
CA LEU A 204 -19.64 -0.53 2.98
C LEU A 204 -18.53 0.51 3.13
N PHE A 205 -18.87 1.78 3.39
CA PHE A 205 -17.89 2.85 3.57
C PHE A 205 -16.99 2.61 4.80
N PHE A 206 -17.57 2.15 5.92
CA PHE A 206 -16.81 1.74 7.09
C PHE A 206 -15.84 0.59 6.78
N GLN A 207 -16.32 -0.46 6.11
CA GLN A 207 -15.48 -1.59 5.72
C GLN A 207 -14.43 -1.21 4.68
N TYR A 208 -14.73 -0.24 3.81
CA TYR A 208 -13.76 0.29 2.84
C TYR A 208 -12.61 1.01 3.55
N GLY A 209 -12.88 1.78 4.60
CA GLY A 209 -11.84 2.35 5.46
C GLY A 209 -10.91 1.27 6.06
N ARG A 210 -11.49 0.19 6.59
CA ARG A 210 -10.70 -0.96 7.09
C ARG A 210 -9.87 -1.63 6.00
N TYR A 211 -10.46 -1.85 4.81
CA TYR A 211 -9.76 -2.38 3.65
C TYR A 211 -8.55 -1.51 3.28
N LEU A 212 -8.73 -0.18 3.20
CA LEU A 212 -7.64 0.74 2.86
C LEU A 212 -6.51 0.70 3.89
N THR A 213 -6.84 0.62 5.19
CA THR A 213 -5.83 0.46 6.25
C THR A 213 -5.06 -0.85 6.11
N ILE A 214 -5.75 -1.98 5.86
CA ILE A 214 -5.09 -3.29 5.69
C ILE A 214 -4.21 -3.28 4.44
N ALA A 215 -4.71 -2.75 3.31
CA ALA A 215 -4.01 -2.75 2.04
C ALA A 215 -2.78 -1.83 2.04
N GLY A 216 -2.81 -0.73 2.79
CA GLY A 216 -1.72 0.25 2.80
C GLY A 216 -0.82 0.25 4.04
N SER A 217 -1.21 -0.38 5.16
CA SER A 217 -0.43 -0.38 6.40
C SER A 217 -0.46 -1.75 7.09
N ARG A 218 0.44 -2.63 6.67
CA ARG A 218 0.66 -3.92 7.31
C ARG A 218 1.64 -3.78 8.46
N ALA A 219 1.63 -4.73 9.40
CA ALA A 219 2.50 -4.70 10.57
C ALA A 219 3.99 -4.51 10.24
N ASP A 220 4.43 -5.05 9.10
CA ASP A 220 5.78 -5.02 8.56
C ASP A 220 6.00 -3.96 7.46
N SER A 221 5.02 -3.10 7.17
CA SER A 221 5.22 -1.98 6.26
C SER A 221 6.35 -1.08 6.75
N ALA A 222 7.28 -0.74 5.86
CA ALA A 222 8.44 0.09 6.18
C ALA A 222 8.05 1.51 6.60
N LEU A 223 6.95 2.01 6.05
CA LEU A 223 6.44 3.36 6.24
C LEU A 223 4.92 3.33 6.53
N PRO A 224 4.39 4.34 7.25
CA PRO A 224 2.95 4.50 7.43
C PRO A 224 2.27 5.06 6.18
N LEU A 225 0.93 5.08 6.19
CA LEU A 225 0.09 5.70 5.17
C LEU A 225 0.43 7.20 5.03
N HIS A 226 0.79 7.63 3.83
CA HIS A 226 0.90 9.05 3.51
C HIS A 226 -0.48 9.64 3.13
N LEU A 227 -0.53 10.90 2.68
CA LEU A 227 -1.80 11.60 2.34
C LEU A 227 -2.74 10.87 1.36
N GLN A 228 -2.23 9.92 0.56
CA GLN A 228 -3.02 9.13 -0.39
C GLN A 228 -2.97 7.62 -0.06
N GLY A 229 -2.61 7.28 1.18
CA GLY A 229 -2.34 5.91 1.59
C GLY A 229 -1.02 5.40 1.01
N ILE A 230 -1.12 4.58 -0.03
CA ILE A 230 0.01 4.10 -0.86
C ILE A 230 -0.28 4.25 -2.37
N TRP A 231 -1.44 4.79 -2.73
CA TRP A 231 -1.90 4.89 -4.11
C TRP A 231 -1.61 6.27 -4.64
N ASN A 232 -1.00 6.33 -5.82
CA ASN A 232 -0.53 7.57 -6.40
C ASN A 232 -0.60 7.47 -7.92
N ASP A 233 -1.28 8.41 -8.56
CA ASP A 233 -1.46 8.43 -10.01
C ASP A 233 -0.25 8.99 -10.76
N GLY A 234 0.67 9.68 -10.07
CA GLY A 234 1.80 10.39 -10.69
C GLY A 234 1.46 11.82 -11.10
N GLU A 235 0.26 12.30 -10.77
CA GLU A 235 -0.24 13.65 -11.04
C GLU A 235 -0.33 14.40 -9.73
N ALA A 236 -1.03 13.82 -8.76
CA ALA A 236 -1.22 14.44 -7.46
C ALA A 236 0.13 14.66 -6.77
N ASN A 237 1.04 13.70 -6.82
CA ASN A 237 2.38 13.79 -6.20
C ASN A 237 3.30 14.89 -6.74
N ARG A 238 2.96 15.46 -7.90
CA ARG A 238 3.68 16.61 -8.47
C ARG A 238 3.15 17.95 -7.93
N MET A 239 2.00 17.93 -7.25
CA MET A 239 1.46 19.09 -6.55
C MET A 239 2.11 19.21 -5.17
N ALA A 240 2.32 20.44 -4.70
CA ALA A 240 2.73 20.66 -3.30
C ALA A 240 1.66 20.06 -2.35
N TRP A 241 2.10 19.46 -1.24
CA TRP A 241 1.24 18.89 -0.18
C TRP A 241 0.30 17.77 -0.62
N SER A 242 0.83 16.81 -1.35
CA SER A 242 -0.01 15.76 -1.95
C SER A 242 0.38 14.34 -1.54
N CYS A 243 1.61 14.11 -1.07
CA CYS A 243 2.16 12.77 -0.81
C CYS A 243 3.13 12.73 0.38
N ASP A 244 3.06 13.70 1.28
CA ASP A 244 3.90 13.76 2.49
C ASP A 244 3.17 13.19 3.71
N TYR A 245 3.78 13.34 4.89
CA TYR A 245 3.13 13.12 6.17
C TYR A 245 2.78 14.47 6.78
N HIS A 246 1.52 14.88 6.68
CA HIS A 246 1.02 16.06 7.39
C HIS A 246 0.65 15.68 8.83
N LEU A 247 1.31 16.30 9.81
CA LEU A 247 1.32 15.94 11.24
C LEU A 247 0.47 16.88 12.11
N ASP A 248 -0.33 17.75 11.51
CA ASP A 248 -1.24 18.65 12.22
C ASP A 248 -2.69 18.12 12.26
N ILE A 249 -3.02 17.15 11.40
CA ILE A 249 -4.27 16.39 11.44
C ILE A 249 -4.28 15.14 10.52
N ASN A 250 -3.67 15.20 9.33
CA ASN A 250 -3.96 14.22 8.27
C ASN A 250 -3.40 12.82 8.59
N THR A 251 -2.15 12.76 9.04
CA THR A 251 -1.47 11.51 9.37
C THR A 251 -2.10 10.88 10.59
N GLU A 252 -2.53 11.67 11.57
CA GLU A 252 -3.31 11.20 12.72
C GLU A 252 -4.67 10.63 12.26
N MET A 253 -5.35 11.34 11.35
CA MET A 253 -6.65 10.94 10.82
C MET A 253 -6.59 9.60 10.07
N ASN A 254 -5.50 9.33 9.33
CA ASN A 254 -5.27 8.05 8.69
C ASN A 254 -5.36 6.86 9.67
N TYR A 255 -5.06 7.09 10.96
CA TYR A 255 -4.97 6.05 11.99
C TYR A 255 -6.03 6.15 13.11
N PHE A 256 -6.89 7.18 13.11
CA PHE A 256 -8.00 7.29 14.07
C PHE A 256 -8.85 6.01 14.21
N PRO A 257 -9.28 5.35 13.11
CA PRO A 257 -10.12 4.17 13.25
C PRO A 257 -9.33 2.91 13.57
N THR A 258 -8.01 2.87 13.41
CA THR A 258 -7.22 1.63 13.34
C THR A 258 -7.38 0.74 14.57
N GLU A 259 -7.23 1.30 15.77
CA GLU A 259 -7.41 0.54 17.01
C GLU A 259 -8.88 0.16 17.24
N ALA A 260 -9.79 1.12 17.07
CA ALA A 260 -11.22 0.93 17.28
C ALA A 260 -11.84 -0.09 16.29
N ALA A 261 -11.28 -0.19 15.10
CA ALA A 261 -11.69 -1.11 14.04
C ALA A 261 -10.94 -2.45 14.07
N ASN A 262 -10.28 -2.77 15.20
CA ASN A 262 -9.61 -4.05 15.47
C ASN A 262 -8.43 -4.36 14.53
N LEU A 263 -7.67 -3.33 14.16
CA LEU A 263 -6.51 -3.39 13.27
C LEU A 263 -5.23 -2.87 13.95
N ALA A 264 -5.04 -3.10 15.25
CA ALA A 264 -3.88 -2.64 16.02
C ALA A 264 -2.52 -2.96 15.34
N ASP A 265 -2.42 -4.13 14.69
CA ASP A 265 -1.23 -4.55 13.94
C ASP A 265 -0.87 -3.55 12.83
N CYS A 266 -1.87 -2.97 12.18
CA CYS A 266 -1.71 -1.96 11.12
C CYS A 266 -1.25 -0.61 11.65
N HIS A 267 -1.25 -0.38 12.96
CA HIS A 267 -0.78 0.87 13.57
C HIS A 267 0.75 0.88 13.76
N LEU A 268 1.39 -0.29 13.77
CA LEU A 268 2.82 -0.45 14.04
C LEU A 268 3.74 0.37 13.11
N PRO A 269 3.47 0.53 11.80
CA PRO A 269 4.27 1.40 10.94
C PRO A 269 4.32 2.85 11.40
N LEU A 270 3.19 3.41 11.86
CA LEU A 270 3.15 4.78 12.38
C LEU A 270 3.96 4.89 13.68
N LEU A 271 3.82 3.92 14.58
CA LEU A 271 4.55 3.95 15.87
C LEU A 271 6.07 3.93 15.65
N ARG A 272 6.57 3.06 14.75
CA ARG A 272 7.99 3.05 14.36
C ARG A 272 8.42 4.36 13.70
N TYR A 273 7.55 4.95 12.89
CA TYR A 273 7.83 6.23 12.25
C TYR A 273 7.91 7.38 13.26
N VAL A 274 7.05 7.40 14.28
CA VAL A 274 7.13 8.36 15.40
C VAL A 274 8.43 8.21 16.18
N GLU A 275 8.92 6.99 16.40
CA GLU A 275 10.23 6.76 17.02
C GLU A 275 11.37 7.36 16.18
N ARG A 276 11.32 7.18 14.85
CA ARG A 276 12.26 7.79 13.90
C ARG A 276 12.21 9.33 13.93
N LEU A 277 11.01 9.91 13.96
CA LEU A 277 10.82 11.35 14.14
C LEU A 277 11.38 11.84 15.48
N ALA A 278 11.22 11.04 16.53
CA ALA A 278 11.74 11.38 17.85
C ALA A 278 13.26 11.38 17.92
N GLU A 279 13.94 10.57 17.11
CA GLU A 279 15.39 10.60 16.97
C GLU A 279 15.85 11.80 16.14
N ALA A 280 15.28 12.00 14.94
CA ALA A 280 15.62 13.11 14.05
C ALA A 280 15.33 14.48 14.71
N GLY A 281 14.17 14.59 15.36
CA GLY A 281 13.67 15.81 16.00
C GLY A 281 14.50 16.31 17.18
N ARG A 282 15.42 15.49 17.73
CA ARG A 282 16.35 15.96 18.78
C ARG A 282 17.29 17.03 18.28
N ARG A 283 17.72 16.90 17.02
CA ARG A 283 18.55 17.89 16.36
C ARG A 283 17.77 19.19 16.17
N THR A 284 16.54 19.10 15.67
CA THR A 284 15.66 20.27 15.51
C THR A 284 15.41 20.99 16.84
N ALA A 285 15.10 20.25 17.91
CA ALA A 285 14.83 20.85 19.23
C ALA A 285 16.02 21.65 19.75
N ARG A 286 17.24 21.12 19.60
CA ARG A 286 18.47 21.80 19.99
C ARG A 286 18.75 23.00 19.09
N ASP A 287 18.69 22.82 17.79
CA ASP A 287 19.20 23.81 16.82
C ASP A 287 18.25 25.02 16.67
N PHE A 288 16.93 24.82 16.76
CA PHE A 288 15.94 25.90 16.63
C PHE A 288 15.47 26.49 17.96
N TYR A 289 15.52 25.72 19.05
CA TYR A 289 14.93 26.12 20.33
C TYR A 289 15.90 26.07 21.52
N GLY A 290 17.13 25.59 21.34
CA GLY A 290 18.06 25.36 22.45
C GLY A 290 17.51 24.40 23.50
N ALA A 291 16.52 23.60 23.14
CA ALA A 291 15.72 22.81 24.07
C ALA A 291 16.16 21.35 24.05
N PRO A 292 16.14 20.67 25.20
CA PRO A 292 16.39 19.25 25.23
C PRO A 292 15.07 18.55 24.84
N GLY A 293 15.11 17.42 24.14
CA GLY A 293 13.90 16.67 23.74
C GLY A 293 13.89 16.44 22.26
N TRP A 294 12.70 16.35 21.68
CA TRP A 294 12.51 16.27 20.25
C TRP A 294 11.25 17.05 19.85
N VAL A 295 11.22 17.52 18.61
CA VAL A 295 10.11 18.25 18.02
C VAL A 295 10.02 17.89 16.54
N ALA A 296 8.81 17.74 16.03
CA ALA A 296 8.48 17.72 14.61
C ALA A 296 7.40 18.79 14.34
N HIS A 297 7.28 19.24 13.10
CA HIS A 297 6.36 20.31 12.69
C HIS A 297 5.30 19.77 11.72
N VAL A 298 4.57 20.67 11.05
CA VAL A 298 3.36 20.39 10.27
C VAL A 298 3.52 19.31 9.20
N PHE A 299 4.70 19.11 8.63
CA PHE A 299 4.92 18.06 7.64
C PHE A 299 6.26 17.34 7.83
N SER A 300 6.29 16.09 7.39
CA SER A 300 7.48 15.26 7.35
C SER A 300 7.52 14.39 6.08
N ASN A 301 8.61 13.65 5.90
CA ASN A 301 8.83 12.79 4.75
C ASN A 301 9.39 11.42 5.19
N ALA A 302 9.60 10.51 4.23
CA ALA A 302 10.12 9.18 4.52
C ALA A 302 11.46 9.17 5.29
N TRP A 303 12.24 10.25 5.26
CA TRP A 303 13.52 10.36 5.95
C TRP A 303 13.44 11.00 7.33
N GLY A 304 12.24 11.36 7.80
CA GLY A 304 12.03 11.96 9.12
C GLY A 304 12.43 13.44 9.16
N PHE A 305 12.03 14.22 8.15
CA PHE A 305 12.18 15.67 8.17
C PHE A 305 11.40 16.29 9.34
N THR A 306 12.09 16.99 10.24
CA THR A 306 11.49 17.56 11.46
C THR A 306 11.65 19.07 11.60
N ALA A 307 12.38 19.73 10.70
CA ALA A 307 12.59 21.18 10.74
C ALA A 307 11.29 21.95 10.45
N PRO A 308 11.16 23.21 10.92
CA PRO A 308 10.00 24.04 10.58
C PRO A 308 9.94 24.32 9.07
N GLY A 309 8.73 24.49 8.55
CA GLY A 309 8.51 24.84 7.15
C GLY A 309 8.99 26.25 6.79
N TRP A 310 9.08 26.51 5.48
CA TRP A 310 9.65 27.75 4.93
C TRP A 310 8.82 29.03 5.15
N HIS A 311 7.58 28.91 5.64
CA HIS A 311 6.75 30.06 6.00
C HIS A 311 6.21 29.94 7.42
N TYR A 312 6.29 31.03 8.17
CA TYR A 312 5.88 31.07 9.57
C TYR A 312 4.38 30.83 9.82
N SER A 313 3.50 31.18 8.87
CA SER A 313 2.04 31.07 9.08
C SER A 313 1.51 29.65 9.18
N TRP A 314 2.25 28.67 8.63
CA TRP A 314 1.86 27.25 8.62
C TRP A 314 3.04 26.31 8.89
N GLY A 315 4.28 26.70 8.59
CA GLY A 315 5.47 25.87 8.80
C GLY A 315 6.03 25.90 10.22
N ALA A 316 5.73 26.97 10.97
CA ALA A 316 5.97 27.05 12.41
C ALA A 316 4.60 26.96 13.08
N GLU A 317 4.31 25.83 13.71
CA GLU A 317 3.01 25.59 14.32
C GLU A 317 2.77 26.61 15.45
N ARG A 318 1.69 27.41 15.33
CA ARG A 318 1.41 28.52 16.26
C ARG A 318 0.91 28.06 17.64
N ASP A 319 0.41 26.84 17.77
CA ASP A 319 -0.43 26.44 18.91
C ASP A 319 0.12 25.29 19.79
N GLY A 320 1.42 24.97 19.70
CA GLY A 320 2.06 24.04 20.65
C GLY A 320 1.58 22.58 20.57
N ARG A 321 1.00 22.18 19.43
CA ARG A 321 0.65 20.79 19.08
C ARG A 321 1.77 20.04 18.35
N ALA A 322 2.96 20.64 18.27
CA ALA A 322 4.14 19.96 17.77
C ALA A 322 4.24 18.60 18.48
N VAL A 323 4.49 17.53 17.74
CA VAL A 323 4.70 16.21 18.35
C VAL A 323 5.96 16.33 19.19
N ALA A 324 5.77 16.58 20.49
CA ALA A 324 6.82 16.96 21.42
C ALA A 324 6.82 15.97 22.57
N GLY A 325 7.86 15.16 22.65
CA GLY A 325 8.07 14.24 23.77
C GLY A 325 9.09 14.77 24.77
N ARG A 326 8.63 15.50 25.79
CA ARG A 326 9.20 15.52 27.15
C ARG A 326 8.05 15.69 28.15
N ALA A 327 8.02 14.87 29.18
CA ALA A 327 6.85 14.65 30.05
C ALA A 327 6.06 15.93 30.48
N ALA A 328 4.79 15.95 30.06
CA ALA A 328 3.53 16.41 30.70
C ALA A 328 3.24 17.92 30.90
N PRO A 329 1.97 18.32 30.66
CA PRO A 329 1.00 18.24 31.76
C PRO A 329 -0.21 17.33 31.47
N ARG A 330 -0.47 16.43 32.43
CA ARG A 330 -1.59 15.47 32.62
C ARG A 330 -1.80 14.37 31.55
N PRO A 331 -1.57 13.09 31.91
CA PRO A 331 -1.84 11.97 31.02
C PRO A 331 -3.34 11.74 30.85
N LEU A 332 -3.78 11.59 29.59
CA LEU A 332 -5.01 10.89 29.28
C LEU A 332 -4.88 9.47 29.85
N ARG A 333 -5.60 9.17 30.94
CA ARG A 333 -5.61 7.83 31.54
C ARG A 333 -6.40 6.88 30.64
N ILE A 334 -5.73 6.24 29.68
CA ILE A 334 -6.22 4.99 29.11
C ILE A 334 -5.86 3.87 30.10
N ARG A 335 -6.85 3.45 30.90
CA ARG A 335 -6.72 2.24 31.74
C ARG A 335 -6.84 1.00 30.85
N ALA A 336 -5.75 0.58 30.22
CA ALA A 336 -5.64 -0.78 29.70
C ALA A 336 -5.42 -1.75 30.88
N ARG A 337 -6.49 -2.32 31.42
CA ARG A 337 -6.38 -3.52 32.27
C ARG A 337 -6.24 -4.74 31.36
N ARG A 338 -5.00 -5.16 31.10
CA ARG A 338 -4.74 -6.56 30.75
C ARG A 338 -3.39 -6.98 31.34
N ARG A 339 -3.46 -7.86 32.35
CA ARG A 339 -2.31 -8.56 32.89
C ARG A 339 -1.76 -9.48 31.80
N LEU A 340 -0.57 -9.19 31.28
CA LEU A 340 0.27 -10.21 30.66
C LEU A 340 0.88 -11.05 31.80
N PRO A 341 0.80 -12.38 31.78
CA PRO A 341 1.48 -13.20 32.78
C PRO A 341 2.99 -13.06 32.61
N ALA A 342 3.67 -12.69 33.69
CA ALA A 342 5.12 -12.66 33.75
C ALA A 342 5.69 -14.06 33.47
N ALA A 343 6.67 -14.13 32.58
CA ALA A 343 7.50 -15.31 32.39
C ALA A 343 8.17 -15.66 33.72
N LYS A 344 7.89 -16.86 34.25
CA LYS A 344 8.58 -17.40 35.41
C LYS A 344 10.05 -17.62 35.03
N ARG A 345 10.95 -16.86 35.65
CA ARG A 345 12.35 -17.27 35.80
C ARG A 345 12.38 -18.49 36.71
N VAL A 346 12.92 -19.60 36.23
CA VAL A 346 13.31 -20.77 37.04
C VAL A 346 14.70 -20.48 37.61
N PRO A 347 14.92 -20.56 38.93
CA PRO A 347 16.26 -20.47 39.50
C PRO A 347 16.90 -21.85 39.62
N GLY A 348 18.16 -21.97 39.19
CA GLY A 348 19.12 -22.97 39.66
C GLY A 348 19.25 -24.27 38.85
N ALA A 349 20.27 -24.29 37.98
CA ALA A 349 21.28 -25.36 37.86
C ALA A 349 22.51 -24.76 37.16
#